data_AF-A0A2V7IKI5-F1
#
_entry.id   AF-A0A2V7IKI5-F1
#
_cell.length_a   1.000
_cell.length_b   1.000
_cell.length_c   1.000
_cell.angle_alpha   90.00
_cell.angle_beta   90.00
_cell.angle_gamma   90.00
#
_symmetry.space_group_name_H-M   'P 1'
#
loop_
_entity.id
_entity.type
_entity.pdbx_description
1 polymer ?
#
loop_
_entity_poly.entity_id
_entity_poly.type
_entity_poly.pdbx_seq_one_letter_code
_entity_poly.pdbx_strand_id
1 'polypeptide(L)'
;MTIAFATLATERGADGDVRKAAEKLVSAHREARQKLERIASERHLTLALPEHDTSTVLLEQARATLEGKVGRSFDSTWVNLAQNWFSTLILDNNRLVKARIGREMQPVAQEHTTWLFHQSADIGGLRKKFK
;
A
#
# COMPACT_ATOMS: atom_id res chain seq x y z
N MET A 1 4.91 -5.77 0.11
CA MET A 1 3.78 -6.54 -0.45
C MET A 1 2.69 -5.73 -1.17
N THR A 2 2.65 -4.40 -1.05
CA THR A 2 1.56 -3.58 -1.63
C THR A 2 1.39 -3.70 -3.13
N ILE A 3 2.49 -3.87 -3.89
CA ILE A 3 2.41 -4.12 -5.34
C ILE A 3 1.61 -5.40 -5.61
N ALA A 4 1.91 -6.50 -4.90
CA ALA A 4 1.19 -7.76 -5.07
C ALA A 4 -0.29 -7.64 -4.69
N PHE A 5 -0.61 -6.91 -3.63
CA PHE A 5 -2.01 -6.62 -3.25
C PHE A 5 -2.74 -5.82 -4.34
N ALA A 6 -2.09 -4.81 -4.91
CA ALA A 6 -2.64 -4.02 -6.00
C ALA A 6 -2.82 -4.84 -7.28
N THR A 7 -1.87 -5.72 -7.59
CA THR A 7 -1.93 -6.61 -8.76
C THR A 7 -3.19 -7.49 -8.77
N LEU A 8 -3.69 -7.90 -7.59
CA LEU A 8 -4.96 -8.63 -7.50
C LEU A 8 -6.11 -7.87 -8.19
N ALA A 9 -6.20 -6.56 -7.98
CA ALA A 9 -7.25 -5.74 -8.59
C ALA A 9 -6.95 -5.32 -10.03
N THR A 10 -5.69 -5.14 -10.41
CA THR A 10 -5.37 -4.87 -11.82
C THR A 10 -5.76 -6.04 -12.72
N GLU A 11 -5.58 -7.27 -12.24
CA GLU A 11 -5.83 -8.48 -13.02
C GLU A 11 -7.30 -8.94 -12.97
N ARG A 12 -7.96 -8.79 -11.81
CA ARG A 12 -9.29 -9.38 -11.58
C ARG A 12 -10.42 -8.37 -11.39
N GLY A 13 -10.09 -7.08 -11.27
CA GLY A 13 -11.08 -6.02 -11.07
C GLY A 13 -11.98 -5.87 -12.30
N ALA A 14 -13.29 -5.77 -12.08
CA ALA A 14 -14.25 -5.58 -13.18
C ALA A 14 -14.51 -4.10 -13.44
N ASP A 15 -14.56 -3.30 -12.37
CA ASP A 15 -14.72 -1.86 -12.43
C ASP A 15 -13.43 -1.17 -12.92
N GLY A 16 -13.56 -0.29 -13.92
CA GLY A 16 -12.43 0.45 -14.49
C GLY A 16 -11.73 1.39 -13.50
N ASP A 17 -12.48 1.99 -12.57
CA ASP A 17 -11.91 2.89 -11.57
C ASP A 17 -11.12 2.11 -10.50
N VAL A 18 -11.56 0.89 -10.18
CA VAL A 18 -10.84 -0.02 -9.27
C VAL A 18 -9.51 -0.46 -9.89
N ARG A 19 -9.51 -0.88 -11.16
CA ARG A 19 -8.27 -1.21 -11.89
C ARG A 19 -7.33 -0.02 -11.96
N LYS A 20 -7.83 1.16 -12.32
CA LYS A 20 -7.04 2.39 -12.40
C LYS A 20 -6.41 2.79 -11.06
N ALA A 21 -7.16 2.66 -9.97
CA ALA A 21 -6.61 2.94 -8.64
C ALA A 21 -5.54 1.92 -8.23
N ALA A 22 -5.73 0.64 -8.57
CA ALA A 22 -4.72 -0.39 -8.35
C ALA A 22 -3.45 -0.15 -9.19
N GLU A 23 -3.57 0.24 -10.45
CA GLU A 23 -2.44 0.62 -11.31
C GLU A 23 -1.67 1.82 -10.74
N LYS A 24 -2.40 2.86 -10.32
CA LYS A 24 -1.81 4.04 -9.65
C LYS A 24 -1.05 3.62 -8.40
N LEU A 25 -1.60 2.70 -7.61
CA LEU A 25 -0.95 2.16 -6.42
C LEU A 25 0.35 1.41 -6.75
N VAL A 26 0.36 0.60 -7.81
CA VAL A 26 1.57 -0.08 -8.30
C VAL A 26 2.64 0.93 -8.70
N SER A 27 2.30 1.92 -9.54
CA SER A 27 3.27 2.93 -10.01
C SER A 27 3.87 3.69 -8.84
N ALA A 28 3.01 4.20 -7.97
CA ALA A 28 3.44 5.00 -6.84
C ALA A 28 4.32 4.22 -5.85
N HIS A 29 4.05 2.93 -5.61
CA HIS A 29 4.94 2.11 -4.79
C HIS A 29 6.29 1.84 -5.45
N ARG A 30 6.34 1.67 -6.78
CA ARG A 30 7.62 1.52 -7.50
C ARG A 30 8.45 2.80 -7.41
N GLU A 31 7.83 3.95 -7.64
CA GLU A 31 8.49 5.26 -7.53
C GLU A 31 9.02 5.52 -6.11
N ALA A 32 8.20 5.25 -5.09
CA ALA A 32 8.62 5.38 -3.70
C ALA A 32 9.81 4.46 -3.35
N ARG A 33 9.79 3.21 -3.84
CA ARG A 33 10.90 2.27 -3.66
C ARG A 33 12.18 2.75 -4.34
N GLN A 34 12.10 3.22 -5.58
CA GLN A 34 13.25 3.75 -6.31
C GLN A 34 13.84 4.99 -5.60
N LYS A 35 12.98 5.88 -5.08
CA LYS A 35 13.43 7.04 -4.31
C LYS A 35 14.16 6.61 -3.03
N LEU A 36 13.64 5.62 -2.32
CA LEU A 36 14.26 5.08 -1.11
C LEU A 36 15.62 4.44 -1.41
N GLU A 37 15.71 3.61 -2.45
CA GLU A 37 16.94 2.96 -2.91
C GLU A 37 18.01 3.98 -3.32
N ARG A 38 17.58 5.08 -3.99
CA ARG A 38 18.46 6.20 -4.33
C ARG A 38 19.02 6.89 -3.08
N ILE A 39 18.15 7.26 -2.13
CA ILE A 39 18.57 7.91 -0.87
C ILE A 39 19.52 7.01 -0.09
N ALA A 40 19.24 5.71 -0.03
CA ALA A 40 20.11 4.76 0.65
C ALA A 40 21.48 4.67 -0.02
N SER A 41 21.52 4.63 -1.35
CA SER A 41 22.77 4.61 -2.12
C SER A 41 23.59 5.88 -1.92
N GLU A 42 22.96 7.06 -2.04
CA GLU A 42 23.60 8.37 -1.88
C GLU A 42 24.15 8.60 -0.46
N ARG A 43 23.59 7.91 0.55
CA ARG A 43 23.96 8.05 1.96
C ARG A 43 24.70 6.84 2.52
N HIS A 44 25.08 5.89 1.68
CA HIS A 44 25.75 4.64 2.09
C HIS A 44 24.98 3.87 3.19
N LEU A 45 23.65 3.91 3.14
CA LEU A 45 22.78 3.21 4.08
C LEU A 45 22.44 1.81 3.55
N THR A 46 22.36 0.84 4.45
CA THR A 46 21.86 -0.50 4.11
C THR A 46 20.35 -0.54 4.36
N LEU A 47 19.58 -0.83 3.31
CA LEU A 47 18.14 -1.09 3.44
C LEU A 47 17.94 -2.53 3.92
N ALA A 48 17.59 -2.69 5.20
CA ALA A 48 17.21 -3.98 5.74
C ALA A 48 15.72 -4.25 5.50
N LEU A 49 15.39 -5.49 5.14
CA LEU A 49 14.02 -5.95 5.20
C LEU A 49 13.58 -6.02 6.67
N PRO A 50 12.35 -5.58 7.00
CA PRO A 50 11.86 -5.72 8.35
C PRO A 50 11.77 -7.19 8.74
N GLU A 51 12.15 -7.50 9.99
CA GLU A 51 12.08 -8.85 10.54
C GLU A 51 10.64 -9.39 10.58
N HIS A 52 9.65 -8.49 10.70
CA HIS A 52 8.23 -8.78 10.55
C HIS A 52 7.62 -7.78 9.57
N ASP A 53 7.22 -8.26 8.38
CA ASP A 53 6.46 -7.46 7.42
C ASP A 53 4.96 -7.73 7.59
N THR A 54 4.27 -6.85 8.33
CA THR A 54 2.80 -6.88 8.49
C THR A 54 2.09 -6.99 7.14
N SER A 55 2.68 -6.45 6.07
CA SER A 55 2.10 -6.48 4.74
C SER A 55 2.07 -7.88 4.11
N THR A 56 2.88 -8.83 4.59
CA THR A 56 2.78 -10.24 4.19
C THR A 56 1.52 -10.88 4.74
N VAL A 57 1.25 -10.72 6.04
CA VAL A 57 0.04 -11.27 6.67
C VAL A 57 -1.22 -10.65 6.05
N LEU A 58 -1.20 -9.34 5.81
CA LEU A 58 -2.30 -8.66 5.12
C LEU A 58 -2.52 -9.17 3.70
N LEU A 59 -1.45 -9.51 2.97
CA LEU A 59 -1.56 -10.01 1.59
C LEU A 59 -2.23 -11.38 1.56
N GLU A 60 -1.82 -12.29 2.45
CA GLU A 60 -2.43 -13.61 2.56
C GLU A 60 -3.91 -13.50 2.95
N GLN A 61 -4.23 -12.64 3.91
CA GLN A 61 -5.62 -12.38 4.28
C GLN A 61 -6.43 -11.80 3.11
N ALA A 62 -5.84 -10.89 2.33
CA ALA A 62 -6.50 -10.33 1.16
C ALA A 62 -6.74 -11.38 0.07
N ARG A 63 -5.76 -12.26 -0.20
CA ARG A 63 -5.90 -13.38 -1.16
C ARG A 63 -7.05 -14.29 -0.76
N ALA A 64 -7.06 -14.74 0.49
CA ALA A 64 -8.13 -15.60 1.02
C ALA A 64 -9.50 -14.91 0.97
N THR A 65 -9.57 -13.63 1.35
CA THR A 65 -10.84 -12.88 1.38
C THR A 65 -11.40 -12.64 -0.03
N LEU A 66 -10.53 -12.52 -1.04
CA LEU A 66 -10.91 -12.29 -2.43
C LEU A 66 -11.11 -13.59 -3.22
N GLU A 67 -10.81 -14.75 -2.62
CA GLU A 67 -10.96 -16.04 -3.27
C GLU A 67 -12.43 -16.29 -3.67
N GLY A 68 -12.63 -16.82 -4.88
CA GLY A 68 -13.96 -17.06 -5.45
C GLY A 68 -14.80 -15.81 -5.77
N LYS A 69 -14.36 -14.61 -5.38
CA LYS A 69 -15.07 -13.36 -5.69
C LYS A 69 -14.75 -12.88 -7.11
N VAL A 70 -15.80 -12.42 -7.80
CA VAL A 70 -15.74 -11.83 -9.14
C VAL A 70 -16.64 -10.60 -9.24
N GLY A 71 -16.43 -9.79 -10.28
CA GLY A 71 -17.28 -8.65 -10.59
C GLY A 71 -17.38 -7.65 -9.44
N ARG A 72 -18.58 -7.08 -9.24
CA ARG A 72 -18.84 -6.09 -8.19
C ARG A 72 -18.51 -6.60 -6.77
N SER A 73 -18.65 -7.90 -6.51
CA SER A 73 -18.31 -8.47 -5.20
C SER A 73 -16.80 -8.46 -4.95
N PHE A 74 -16.00 -8.75 -5.98
CA PHE A 74 -14.56 -8.62 -5.91
C PHE A 74 -14.16 -7.16 -5.69
N ASP A 75 -14.68 -6.25 -6.52
CA ASP A 75 -14.32 -4.84 -6.50
C ASP A 75 -14.62 -4.17 -5.15
N SER A 76 -15.82 -4.37 -4.61
CA SER A 76 -16.19 -3.80 -3.31
C SER A 76 -15.36 -4.39 -2.17
N THR A 77 -15.06 -5.69 -2.22
CA THR A 77 -14.24 -6.36 -1.21
C THR A 77 -12.80 -5.84 -1.27
N TRP A 78 -12.21 -5.72 -2.47
CA TRP A 78 -10.87 -5.22 -2.65
C TRP A 78 -10.74 -3.78 -2.15
N VAL A 79 -11.71 -2.90 -2.46
CA VAL A 79 -11.72 -1.51 -1.98
C VAL A 79 -11.78 -1.43 -0.45
N ASN A 80 -12.59 -2.28 0.20
CA ASN A 80 -12.64 -2.35 1.66
C ASN A 80 -11.31 -2.84 2.26
N LEU A 81 -10.70 -3.88 1.65
CA LEU A 81 -9.38 -4.37 2.05
C LEU A 81 -8.30 -3.31 1.87
N ALA A 82 -8.33 -2.55 0.77
CA ALA A 82 -7.38 -1.47 0.50
C ALA A 82 -7.44 -0.39 1.59
N GLN A 83 -8.62 -0.03 2.09
CA GLN A 83 -8.74 0.93 3.18
C GLN A 83 -8.11 0.44 4.48
N ASN A 84 -8.32 -0.83 4.83
CA ASN A 84 -7.68 -1.44 5.99
C ASN A 84 -6.16 -1.52 5.79
N TRP A 85 -5.71 -1.88 4.58
CA TRP A 85 -4.30 -1.94 4.20
C TRP A 85 -3.60 -0.61 4.46
N PHE A 86 -4.14 0.50 3.94
CA PHE A 86 -3.53 1.82 4.15
C PHE A 86 -3.55 2.25 5.61
N SER A 87 -4.64 1.97 6.34
CA SER A 87 -4.72 2.30 7.76
C SER A 87 -3.62 1.60 8.56
N THR A 88 -3.37 0.32 8.28
CA THR A 88 -2.30 -0.43 8.93
C THR A 88 -0.92 0.11 8.56
N LEU A 89 -0.65 0.38 7.28
CA LEU A 89 0.65 0.92 6.86
C LEU A 89 0.93 2.30 7.47
N ILE A 90 -0.08 3.16 7.60
CA ILE A 90 0.07 4.48 8.26
C ILE A 90 0.45 4.30 9.73
N LEU A 91 -0.21 3.37 10.43
CA LEU A 91 0.07 3.07 11.83
C LEU A 91 1.48 2.50 12.01
N ASP A 92 1.87 1.53 11.18
CA ASP A 92 3.19 0.90 11.22
C ASP A 92 4.30 1.91 10.93
N ASN A 93 4.12 2.76 9.91
CA ASN A 93 5.12 3.79 9.59
C ASN A 93 5.27 4.80 10.74
N ASN A 94 4.18 5.24 11.35
CA ASN A 94 4.23 6.22 12.43
C ASN A 94 4.71 5.64 13.77
N ARG A 95 4.36 4.39 14.10
CA ARG A 95 4.67 3.78 15.40
C ARG A 95 5.97 2.99 15.41
N LEU A 96 6.29 2.29 14.33
CA LEU A 96 7.40 1.36 14.27
C LEU A 96 8.57 1.93 13.48
N VAL A 97 8.32 2.47 12.28
CA VAL A 97 9.38 2.97 11.41
C VAL A 97 9.97 4.27 11.96
N LYS A 98 9.15 5.31 12.18
CA LYS A 98 9.63 6.61 12.70
C LYS A 98 10.36 6.49 14.05
N ALA A 99 10.01 5.51 14.87
CA ALA A 99 10.65 5.29 16.17
C ALA A 99 12.04 4.65 16.07
N ARG A 100 12.36 3.98 14.95
CA ARG A 100 13.57 3.15 14.79
C ARG A 100 14.57 3.71 13.77
N ILE A 101 14.16 4.68 12.95
CA ILE A 101 15.03 5.29 11.93
C ILE A 101 15.82 6.49 12.48
N GLY A 102 17.02 6.69 11.93
CA GLY A 102 17.86 7.86 12.22
C GLY A 102 17.17 9.19 11.85
N ARG A 103 17.61 10.29 12.45
CA ARG A 103 17.04 11.64 12.22
C ARG A 103 17.06 12.02 10.74
N GLU A 104 18.10 11.60 10.03
CA GLU A 104 18.28 11.87 8.61
C GLU A 104 17.23 11.20 7.71
N MET A 105 16.53 10.16 8.21
CA MET A 105 15.46 9.44 7.49
C MET A 105 14.05 9.88 7.90
N GLN A 106 13.91 10.72 8.93
CA GLN A 106 12.61 11.25 9.37
C GLN A 106 11.83 11.96 8.24
N PRO A 107 12.44 12.79 7.38
CA PRO A 107 11.73 13.42 6.27
C PRO A 107 11.15 12.40 5.28
N VAL A 108 11.87 11.31 5.02
CA VAL A 108 11.45 10.24 4.11
C VAL A 108 10.23 9.52 4.68
N ALA A 109 10.26 9.19 5.97
CA ALA A 109 9.11 8.58 6.65
C ALA A 109 7.91 9.53 6.73
N GLN A 110 8.13 10.83 6.90
CA GLN A 110 7.08 11.85 6.88
C GLN A 110 6.40 11.90 5.51
N GLU A 111 7.18 11.99 4.42
CA GLU A 111 6.68 12.02 3.06
C GLU A 111 5.90 10.74 2.73
N HIS A 112 6.41 9.58 3.15
CA HIS A 112 5.70 8.31 2.97
C HIS A 112 4.36 8.27 3.71
N THR A 113 4.28 8.77 4.96
CA THR A 113 3.00 8.90 5.67
C THR A 113 2.02 9.79 4.91
N THR A 114 2.46 10.97 4.44
CA THR A 114 1.61 11.89 3.67
C THR A 114 1.08 11.21 2.41
N TRP A 115 1.96 10.51 1.69
CA TRP A 115 1.58 9.76 0.50
C TRP A 115 0.54 8.66 0.81
N LEU A 116 0.71 7.90 1.89
CA LEU A 116 -0.26 6.88 2.33
C LEU A 116 -1.63 7.49 2.64
N PHE A 117 -1.69 8.66 3.27
CA PHE A 117 -2.94 9.38 3.52
C PHE A 117 -3.66 9.78 2.23
N HIS A 118 -2.93 10.26 1.22
CA HIS A 118 -3.52 10.58 -0.08
C HIS A 118 -4.10 9.34 -0.76
N GLN A 119 -3.39 8.20 -0.76
CA GLN A 119 -3.91 6.96 -1.33
C GLN A 119 -5.15 6.47 -0.56
N SER A 120 -5.14 6.58 0.78
CA SER A 120 -6.30 6.21 1.60
C SER A 120 -7.52 7.07 1.27
N ALA A 121 -7.34 8.35 0.97
CA ALA A 121 -8.43 9.25 0.58
C ALA A 121 -9.01 8.88 -0.79
N ASP A 122 -8.15 8.57 -1.77
CA ASP A 122 -8.56 8.13 -3.11
C ASP A 122 -9.42 6.84 -3.03
N ILE A 123 -8.96 5.84 -2.25
CA ILE A 123 -9.73 4.62 -1.98
C ILE A 123 -11.04 4.93 -1.24
N GLY A 124 -11.02 5.86 -0.28
CA GLY A 124 -12.22 6.29 0.42
C GLY A 124 -13.29 6.88 -0.52
N GLY A 125 -12.86 7.58 -1.58
CA GLY A 125 -13.72 8.03 -2.68
C GLY A 125 -14.36 6.87 -3.42
N LEU A 126 -13.55 5.88 -3.82
CA LEU A 126 -14.05 4.67 -4.51
C LEU A 126 -15.02 3.86 -3.66
N ARG A 127 -14.77 3.74 -2.35
CA ARG A 127 -15.64 3.00 -1.45
C ARG A 127 -17.07 3.53 -1.44
N LYS A 128 -17.25 4.85 -1.60
CA LYS A 128 -18.59 5.47 -1.68
C LYS A 128 -19.39 4.98 -2.90
N LYS A 129 -18.73 4.54 -3.98
CA LYS A 129 -19.36 3.94 -5.18
C LYS A 129 -19.92 2.54 -4.93
N PHE A 130 -19.37 1.83 -3.93
CA PHE A 130 -19.72 0.44 -3.62
C PHE A 130 -20.55 0.28 -2.34
N LYS A 131 -20.86 1.39 -1.65
CA LYS A 131 -21.91 1.43 -0.61
C LYS A 131 -23.28 1.50 -1.26
#